data_AF-A0A369AL86-F1
#
_entry.id   AF-A0A369AL86-F1
#
_cell.length_a   1.000
_cell.length_b   1.000
_cell.length_c   1.000
_cell.angle_alpha   90.00
_cell.angle_beta   90.00
_cell.angle_gamma   90.00
#
_symmetry.space_group_name_H-M   'P 1'
#
loop_
_entity.id
_entity.type
_entity.pdbx_description
1 polymer ?
#
loop_
_entity_poly.entity_id
_entity_poly.type
_entity_poly.pdbx_seq_one_letter_code
_entity_poly.pdbx_strand_id
1 'polypeptide(L)' 'EDKFLEDTPRIRLTDDEARAEIIKLSSGYGIAGIKSLPKAQRDEIIMKIKEVEGLSQRQAARILGISPNLIFKA' A
#
# COMPACT_ATOMS: atom_id res chain seq x y z
N GLU A 1 -24.73 23.87 0.04
CA GLU A 1 -23.91 23.64 -1.16
C GLU A 1 -23.56 22.17 -1.20
N ASP A 2 -24.27 21.40 -2.03
CA ASP A 2 -23.95 20.00 -2.26
C ASP A 2 -22.68 19.96 -3.11
N LYS A 3 -21.55 19.74 -2.44
CA LYS A 3 -20.26 19.53 -3.08
C LYS A 3 -20.32 18.15 -3.74
N PHE A 4 -20.74 18.11 -5.00
CA PHE A 4 -20.60 16.95 -5.86
C PHE A 4 -19.16 16.43 -5.71
N LEU A 5 -19.04 15.16 -5.33
CA LEU A 5 -17.76 14.45 -5.27
C LEU A 5 -17.06 14.68 -6.61
N GLU A 6 -15.96 15.44 -6.58
CA GLU A 6 -15.03 15.48 -7.70
C GLU A 6 -14.56 14.04 -7.92
N ASP A 7 -15.13 13.41 -8.93
CA ASP A 7 -14.67 12.15 -9.49
C ASP A 7 -13.33 12.44 -10.17
N THR A 8 -12.30 12.72 -9.36
CA THR A 8 -10.93 12.65 -9.83
C THR A 8 -10.78 11.20 -10.32
N PRO A 9 -10.43 10.98 -11.61
CA PRO A 9 -10.21 9.63 -12.08
C PRO A 9 -9.04 9.09 -11.27
N ARG A 10 -9.33 8.32 -10.23
CA ARG A 10 -8.32 7.68 -9.41
C ARG A 10 -7.56 6.77 -10.35
N ILE A 11 -6.37 7.22 -10.78
CA ILE A 11 -5.49 6.47 -11.68
C ILE A 11 -5.15 5.21 -10.90
N ARG A 12 -5.86 4.13 -11.19
CA ARG A 12 -5.66 2.88 -10.48
C ARG A 12 -4.36 2.30 -10.99
N LEU A 13 -3.36 2.21 -10.11
CA LEU A 13 -2.10 1.57 -10.45
C LEU A 13 -2.37 0.12 -10.83
N THR A 14 -1.69 -0.33 -11.88
CA THR A 14 -1.55 -1.75 -12.18
C THR A 14 -0.78 -2.45 -11.06
N ASP A 15 -0.90 -3.77 -10.97
CA ASP A 15 -0.17 -4.52 -9.93
C ASP A 15 1.36 -4.39 -10.09
N ASP A 16 1.86 -4.14 -11.32
CA ASP A 16 3.28 -3.91 -11.59
C ASP A 16 3.76 -2.53 -11.15
N GLU A 17 2.98 -1.47 -11.44
CA GLU A 17 3.29 -0.11 -10.95
C GLU A 17 3.22 -0.05 -9.43
N ALA A 18 2.16 -0.63 -8.86
CA ALA A 18 2.01 -0.78 -7.42
C ALA A 18 3.21 -1.49 -6.78
N ARG A 19 3.69 -2.56 -7.42
CA ARG A 19 4.87 -3.31 -6.97
C ARG A 19 6.12 -2.42 -6.98
N ALA A 20 6.32 -1.65 -8.04
CA ALA A 20 7.47 -0.75 -8.16
C ALA A 20 7.45 0.33 -7.05
N GLU A 21 6.31 0.96 -6.81
CA GLU A 21 6.15 1.96 -5.73
C GLU A 21 6.37 1.37 -4.35
N ILE A 22 5.79 0.19 -4.08
CA ILE A 22 6.01 -0.52 -2.82
C ILE A 22 7.50 -0.80 -2.61
N ILE A 23 8.22 -1.30 -3.63
CA ILE A 23 9.66 -1.58 -3.52
C ILE A 23 10.47 -0.32 -3.19
N LYS A 24 10.15 0.82 -3.82
CA LYS A 24 10.79 2.12 -3.53
C LYS A 24 10.61 2.51 -2.06
N LEU A 25 9.40 2.35 -1.52
CA LEU A 25 9.06 2.69 -0.14
C LEU A 25 9.58 1.67 0.90
N SER A 26 9.84 0.44 0.46
CA SER A 26 10.25 -0.68 1.33
C SER A 26 11.68 -0.57 1.89
N SER A 27 12.39 0.54 1.66
CA SER A 27 13.73 0.84 2.24
C SER A 27 14.76 -0.29 2.07
N GLY A 28 14.66 -1.08 0.99
CA GLY A 28 15.59 -2.17 0.69
C GLY A 28 15.26 -3.54 1.29
N TYR A 29 14.22 -3.68 2.13
CA TYR A 29 13.82 -4.98 2.71
C TYR A 29 13.20 -5.95 1.68
N GLY A 30 12.84 -5.45 0.50
CA GLY A 30 12.08 -6.19 -0.50
C GLY A 30 10.67 -6.55 -0.01
N ILE A 31 9.79 -6.88 -0.95
CA ILE A 31 8.38 -7.16 -0.66
C ILE A 31 8.23 -8.35 0.32
N ALA A 32 9.04 -9.39 0.14
CA ALA A 32 9.00 -10.59 0.97
C ALA A 32 9.56 -10.36 2.38
N GLY A 33 10.43 -9.36 2.58
CA GLY A 33 11.00 -9.05 3.89
C GLY A 33 10.03 -8.32 4.81
N ILE A 34 9.08 -7.56 4.26
CA ILE A 34 8.12 -6.76 5.04
C ILE A 34 7.27 -7.62 5.98
N LYS A 35 6.86 -8.83 5.56
CA LYS A 35 6.04 -9.71 6.41
C LYS A 35 6.79 -10.23 7.65
N SER A 36 8.12 -10.28 7.59
CA SER A 36 9.00 -10.72 8.69
C SER A 36 9.48 -9.58 9.58
N LEU A 37 9.18 -8.32 9.24
CA LEU A 37 9.58 -7.19 10.06
C LEU A 37 8.80 -7.17 11.39
N PRO A 38 9.39 -6.63 12.46
CA PRO A 38 8.68 -6.30 13.68
C PRO A 38 7.45 -5.44 13.38
N LYS A 39 6.38 -5.61 14.18
CA LYS A 39 5.10 -4.91 13.99
C LYS A 39 5.28 -3.40 13.76
N ALA A 40 6.06 -2.71 14.59
CA ALA A 40 6.27 -1.27 14.49
C ALA A 40 6.85 -0.85 13.11
N GLN A 41 7.94 -1.49 12.67
CA GLN A 41 8.57 -1.18 11.38
C GLN A 41 7.67 -1.52 10.19
N ARG A 42 6.96 -2.65 10.28
CA ARG A 42 6.03 -3.04 9.22
C ARG A 42 4.87 -2.06 9.12
N ASP A 43 4.29 -1.66 10.24
CA ASP A 43 3.15 -0.74 10.26
C ASP A 43 3.56 0.64 9.74
N GLU A 44 4.78 1.12 10.04
CA GLU A 44 5.36 2.34 9.41
C GLU A 44 5.44 2.24 7.88
N ILE A 45 5.92 1.10 7.36
CA ILE A 45 6.00 0.89 5.91
C ILE A 45 4.59 0.82 5.30
N ILE A 46 3.66 0.13 5.95
CA ILE A 46 2.27 0.03 5.46
C ILE A 46 1.59 1.40 5.43
N MET A 47 1.82 2.26 6.43
CA MET A 47 1.28 3.62 6.42
C MET A 47 1.77 4.40 5.19
N LYS A 48 3.07 4.36 4.88
CA LYS A 48 3.64 4.99 3.68
C LYS A 48 3.04 4.41 2.39
N ILE A 49 2.83 3.10 2.34
CA ILE A 49 2.22 2.42 1.18
C ILE A 49 0.77 2.88 0.98
N LYS A 50 0.00 3.10 2.06
CA LYS A 50 -1.40 3.55 1.99
C LYS A 50 -1.55 4.98 1.45
N GLU A 51 -0.49 5.78 1.53
CA GLU A 51 -0.46 7.14 0.98
C GLU A 51 -0.21 7.17 -0.53
N VAL A 52 0.15 6.04 -1.15
CA VAL A 52 0.34 5.94 -2.60
C VAL A 52 -1.00 6.11 -3.30
N GLU A 53 -1.16 7.22 -4.03
CA GLU A 53 -2.33 7.48 -4.85
C GLU A 53 -2.49 6.38 -5.91
N GLY A 54 -3.73 5.91 -6.10
CA GLY A 54 -4.01 4.85 -7.06
C GLY A 54 -3.76 3.42 -6.58
N LEU A 55 -3.15 3.23 -5.41
CA LEU A 55 -2.96 1.92 -4.80
C LEU A 55 -4.13 1.55 -3.89
N SER A 56 -4.82 0.45 -4.18
CA SER A 56 -5.81 -0.08 -3.23
C SER A 56 -5.16 -0.90 -2.11
N GLN A 57 -5.75 -0.85 -0.91
CA GLN A 57 -5.31 -1.70 0.23
C GLN A 57 -5.30 -3.20 -0.12
N ARG A 58 -6.21 -3.63 -1.01
CA ARG A 58 -6.26 -5.02 -1.49
C ARG A 58 -5.09 -5.36 -2.40
N GLN A 59 -4.66 -4.43 -3.26
CA GLN A 59 -3.44 -4.61 -4.07
C GLN A 59 -2.21 -4.67 -3.17
N ALA A 60 -2.09 -3.75 -2.21
CA ALA A 60 -1.02 -3.81 -1.22
C ALA A 60 -0.99 -5.18 -0.49
N ALA A 61 -2.15 -5.70 -0.06
CA ALA A 61 -2.25 -7.01 0.60
C ALA A 61 -1.72 -8.15 -0.26
N ARG A 62 -2.15 -8.18 -1.53
CA ARG A 62 -1.74 -9.21 -2.49
C ARG A 62 -0.25 -9.13 -2.80
N ILE A 63 0.28 -7.92 -2.99
CA ILE A 63 1.69 -7.70 -3.33
C ILE A 63 2.57 -8.07 -2.14
N LEU A 64 2.26 -7.55 -0.95
CA LEU A 64 3.04 -7.77 0.28
C LEU A 64 2.87 -9.18 0.87
N GLY A 65 1.86 -9.93 0.44
CA GLY A 65 1.57 -11.27 0.96
C GLY A 65 1.12 -11.27 2.43
N ILE A 66 0.45 -10.19 2.86
CA ILE A 66 -0.10 -10.02 4.21
C ILE A 66 -1.63 -9.90 4.13
N SER A 67 -2.32 -10.23 5.22
CA SER A 67 -3.78 -10.16 5.22
C SER A 67 -4.28 -8.71 5.06
N PRO A 68 -5.37 -8.47 4.32
CA PRO A 68 -5.95 -7.12 4.19
C PRO A 68 -6.29 -6.48 5.54
N ASN A 69 -6.69 -7.30 6.53
CA ASN A 69 -6.97 -6.84 7.89
C ASN A 69 -5.73 -6.23 8.57
N LEU A 70 -4.54 -6.72 8.24
CA LEU A 70 -3.30 -6.20 8.78
C LEU A 70 -2.98 -4.82 8.19
N ILE A 71 -3.27 -4.61 6.92
CA ILE A 71 -3.14 -3.30 6.26
C ILE A 71 -4.19 -2.30 6.75
N PHE A 72 -5.40 -2.77 7.04
CA PHE A 72 -6.47 -1.93 7.56
C PHE A 72 -6.17 -1.41 8.98
N LYS A 73 -5.52 -2.24 9.82
CA LYS A 73 -5.23 -1.94 11.23
C LYS A 73 -3.96 -1.13 11.47
N ALA A 74 -3.03 -1.15 10.52
CA ALA A 74 -1.85 -0.29 10.51
C ALA A 74 -2.24 1.11 10.03
#